data_AF-A0A177W7G6-F1
#
_entry.id   AF-A0A177W7G6-F1
#
_cell.length_a   1.000
_cell.length_b   1.000
_cell.length_c   1.000
_cell.angle_alpha   90.00
_cell.angle_beta   90.00
_cell.angle_gamma   90.00
#
_symmetry.space_group_name_H-M   'P 1'
#
loop_
_entity.id
_entity.type
_entity.pdbx_description
1 polymer ?
#
loop_
_entity_poly.entity_id
_entity_poly.type
_entity_poly.pdbx_seq_one_letter_code
_entity_poly.pdbx_strand_id
1 'polypeptide(L)'
;MNLYMPSIAVSWKTVVRSIVTAALAIQTTTAFANSQQLPAIFLDSSNPGCIFSINGLSYNLSSVFLTPFFNATLSEDFHAPTLDVVNLYGSPCSVMTVDQSKPSEDQCPTNTRFCEITTNWKHTDARITNVRQYVAGDAAIAATTAISDGISLSYNGLNETMVILNIHCKKEIVAPSEPRVVIDLKQIQLNWDHAGGCGTSIPTGSSPGSSSMSTTGFFFTILFAGLFGYFIIGMAYNYSVLKISNFPDILPHHELWTALALNTMDFFAFLRNKLTGSFGGNNYVSL
;
A
#
# COMPACT_ATOMS: atom_id res chain seq x y z
N MET A 1 -54.65 41.07 -55.32
CA MET A 1 -54.47 40.01 -56.32
C MET A 1 -53.86 38.83 -55.59
N ASN A 2 -54.58 37.70 -55.55
CA ASN A 2 -54.27 36.50 -54.77
C ASN A 2 -52.92 35.88 -55.14
N LEU A 3 -52.28 35.20 -54.18
CA LEU A 3 -51.75 33.81 -54.24
C LEU A 3 -50.97 33.56 -52.93
N TYR A 4 -51.60 32.94 -51.92
CA TYR A 4 -51.52 31.51 -51.59
C TYR A 4 -50.08 31.00 -51.35
N MET A 5 -49.71 30.82 -50.09
CA MET A 5 -48.63 29.92 -49.64
C MET A 5 -49.27 28.76 -48.86
N PRO A 6 -49.11 27.50 -49.29
CA PRO A 6 -49.35 26.34 -48.45
C PRO A 6 -48.04 25.74 -47.91
N SER A 7 -48.09 25.39 -46.63
CA SER A 7 -47.20 24.49 -45.91
C SER A 7 -47.42 23.05 -46.37
N ILE A 8 -46.36 22.27 -46.62
CA ILE A 8 -46.42 20.80 -46.65
C ILE A 8 -45.18 20.20 -45.97
N ALA A 9 -45.48 19.43 -44.93
CA ALA A 9 -44.57 18.55 -44.19
C ALA A 9 -44.12 17.36 -45.04
N VAL A 10 -42.87 16.91 -44.85
CA VAL A 10 -42.35 15.69 -45.50
C VAL A 10 -42.10 14.59 -44.47
N SER A 11 -42.62 13.42 -44.82
CA SER A 11 -42.89 12.23 -44.03
C SER A 11 -41.69 11.29 -43.88
N TRP A 12 -41.70 10.52 -42.78
CA TRP A 12 -40.61 9.79 -42.15
C TRP A 12 -40.28 8.40 -42.75
N LYS A 13 -40.42 8.19 -44.08
CA LYS A 13 -40.32 6.84 -44.69
C LYS A 13 -39.24 6.63 -45.77
N THR A 14 -38.23 7.50 -45.88
CA THR A 14 -37.23 7.43 -46.98
C THR A 14 -35.78 7.23 -46.50
N VAL A 15 -35.53 6.47 -45.42
CA VAL A 15 -34.15 6.24 -44.92
C VAL A 15 -33.72 4.76 -44.95
N VAL A 16 -34.58 3.84 -45.40
CA VAL A 16 -34.21 2.41 -45.46
C VAL A 16 -34.19 1.92 -46.90
N ARG A 17 -33.00 1.99 -47.52
CA ARG A 17 -32.48 1.12 -48.60
C ARG A 17 -31.40 1.88 -49.37
N SER A 18 -30.12 1.63 -49.09
CA SER A 18 -29.02 1.64 -50.09
C SER A 18 -27.65 1.41 -49.42
N ILE A 19 -27.34 0.18 -49.01
CA ILE A 19 -25.95 -0.29 -48.89
C ILE A 19 -25.92 -1.79 -49.23
N VAL A 20 -25.85 -2.11 -50.52
CA VAL A 20 -25.39 -3.43 -51.01
C VAL A 20 -24.55 -3.18 -52.27
N THR A 21 -23.37 -3.81 -52.30
CA THR A 21 -22.45 -4.03 -53.44
C THR A 21 -21.57 -2.87 -53.94
N ALA A 22 -20.31 -2.88 -53.50
CA ALA A 22 -19.15 -2.64 -54.37
C ALA A 22 -17.92 -3.33 -53.76
N ALA A 23 -17.68 -4.58 -54.19
CA ALA A 23 -16.43 -5.29 -53.94
C ALA A 23 -15.53 -5.11 -55.16
N LEU A 24 -14.36 -4.49 -55.00
CA LEU A 24 -13.19 -4.77 -55.85
C LEU A 24 -11.90 -4.24 -55.19
N ALA A 25 -10.85 -5.03 -55.39
CA ALA A 25 -9.59 -5.07 -54.67
C ALA A 25 -8.66 -3.87 -54.88
N ILE A 26 -7.92 -3.50 -53.82
CA ILE A 26 -6.57 -2.94 -53.92
C ILE A 26 -5.71 -3.56 -52.80
N GLN A 27 -4.74 -4.39 -53.18
CA GLN A 27 -3.62 -4.78 -52.34
C GLN A 27 -2.73 -3.55 -52.11
N THR A 28 -2.49 -3.19 -50.85
CA THR A 28 -1.29 -2.44 -50.48
C THR A 28 -0.73 -3.02 -49.19
N THR A 29 0.55 -3.39 -49.29
CA THR A 29 1.51 -3.73 -48.26
C THR A 29 1.33 -2.92 -46.98
N THR A 30 0.89 -3.56 -45.90
CA THR A 30 1.01 -3.00 -44.56
C THR A 30 2.34 -3.46 -43.96
N ALA A 31 3.14 -2.45 -43.62
CA ALA A 31 4.43 -2.55 -42.99
C ALA A 31 4.34 -3.38 -41.69
N PHE A 32 5.32 -4.25 -41.50
CA PHE A 32 5.63 -4.81 -40.18
C PHE A 32 6.06 -3.66 -39.26
N ALA A 33 5.10 -3.13 -38.51
CA ALA A 33 5.38 -2.34 -37.32
C ALA A 33 6.01 -3.30 -36.31
N ASN A 34 7.33 -3.21 -36.18
CA ASN A 34 8.12 -3.90 -35.17
C ASN A 34 7.78 -3.25 -33.82
N SER A 35 6.67 -3.66 -33.21
CA SER A 35 6.42 -3.36 -31.81
C SER A 35 7.36 -4.25 -31.00
N GLN A 36 8.42 -3.67 -30.44
CA GLN A 36 9.11 -4.25 -29.30
C GLN A 36 8.08 -4.38 -28.17
N GLN A 37 7.42 -5.53 -28.14
CA GLN A 37 6.55 -5.92 -27.05
C GLN A 37 7.49 -6.20 -25.87
N LEU A 38 7.45 -5.31 -24.87
CA LEU A 38 8.00 -5.60 -23.55
C LEU A 38 7.50 -6.99 -23.11
N PRO A 39 8.36 -7.84 -22.52
CA PRO A 39 7.95 -9.18 -22.11
C PRO A 39 6.71 -9.03 -21.21
N ALA A 40 5.60 -9.63 -21.64
CA ALA A 40 4.37 -9.65 -20.88
C ALA A 40 4.68 -10.36 -19.56
N ILE A 41 4.73 -9.61 -18.47
CA ILE A 41 4.83 -10.15 -17.11
C ILE A 41 3.49 -10.84 -16.85
N PHE A 42 3.47 -12.16 -16.90
CA PHE A 42 2.32 -12.93 -16.45
C PHE A 42 2.32 -12.90 -14.93
N LEU A 43 1.54 -11.98 -14.38
CA LEU A 43 1.03 -12.14 -13.03
C LEU A 43 0.37 -13.50 -12.94
N ASP A 44 0.62 -14.21 -11.83
CA ASP A 44 -0.08 -15.45 -11.55
C ASP A 44 -1.59 -15.22 -11.68
N SER A 45 -2.24 -15.97 -12.56
CA SER A 45 -3.69 -15.82 -12.84
C SER A 45 -4.53 -16.07 -11.59
N SER A 46 -3.97 -16.73 -10.58
CA SER A 46 -4.61 -16.96 -9.29
C SER A 46 -4.46 -15.80 -8.29
N ASN A 47 -3.49 -14.90 -8.44
CA ASN A 47 -3.28 -13.74 -7.55
C ASN A 47 -2.67 -12.51 -8.25
N PRO A 48 -3.42 -11.82 -9.12
CA PRO A 48 -2.90 -10.69 -9.90
C PRO A 48 -2.50 -9.47 -9.05
N GLY A 49 -2.99 -9.35 -7.81
CA GLY A 49 -2.68 -8.23 -6.92
C GLY A 49 -1.54 -8.50 -5.94
N CYS A 50 -0.97 -9.71 -5.93
CA CYS A 50 -0.08 -10.20 -4.88
C CYS A 50 -0.62 -9.91 -3.46
N ILE A 51 -1.91 -10.21 -3.26
CA ILE A 51 -2.63 -9.99 -2.01
C ILE A 51 -2.84 -11.33 -1.31
N PHE A 52 -2.51 -11.41 -0.03
CA PHE A 52 -2.70 -12.62 0.78
C PHE A 52 -3.64 -12.31 1.94
N SER A 53 -4.61 -13.19 2.18
CA SER A 53 -5.58 -13.03 3.27
C SER A 53 -5.40 -14.14 4.31
N ILE A 54 -5.12 -13.78 5.56
CA ILE A 54 -4.90 -14.73 6.68
C ILE A 54 -5.58 -14.16 7.92
N ASN A 55 -6.41 -14.95 8.60
CA ASN A 55 -7.04 -14.57 9.87
C ASN A 55 -7.77 -13.21 9.84
N GLY A 56 -8.41 -12.87 8.71
CA GLY A 56 -9.10 -11.58 8.53
C GLY A 56 -8.19 -10.38 8.28
N LEU A 57 -6.87 -10.60 8.15
CA LEU A 57 -5.90 -9.60 7.71
C LEU A 57 -5.56 -9.80 6.23
N SER A 58 -5.46 -8.71 5.49
CA SER A 58 -5.00 -8.63 4.11
C SER A 58 -3.59 -8.04 4.06
N TYR A 59 -2.68 -8.76 3.43
CA TYR A 59 -1.28 -8.39 3.22
C TYR A 59 -1.10 -8.08 1.74
N ASN A 60 -0.67 -6.85 1.42
CA ASN A 60 -0.38 -6.44 0.05
C ASN A 60 1.13 -6.42 -0.16
N LEU A 61 1.64 -7.47 -0.81
CA LEU A 61 3.07 -7.64 -1.03
C LEU A 61 3.58 -6.94 -2.30
N SER A 62 2.70 -6.36 -3.12
CA SER A 62 3.11 -5.63 -4.33
C SER A 62 4.07 -4.47 -4.03
N SER A 63 4.00 -3.90 -2.83
CA SER A 63 4.93 -2.85 -2.39
C SER A 63 6.34 -3.38 -2.05
N VAL A 64 6.44 -4.65 -1.62
CA VAL A 64 7.70 -5.32 -1.32
C VAL A 64 8.42 -5.68 -2.63
N PHE A 65 7.65 -6.16 -3.61
CA PHE A 65 8.14 -6.65 -4.90
C PHE A 65 7.80 -5.66 -6.03
N LEU A 66 8.50 -4.51 -6.07
CA LEU A 66 8.29 -3.50 -7.12
C LEU A 66 8.67 -4.00 -8.52
N THR A 67 9.71 -4.85 -8.57
CA THR A 67 10.07 -5.62 -9.76
C THR A 67 9.37 -6.97 -9.69
N PRO A 68 9.07 -7.59 -10.85
CA PRO A 68 8.43 -8.89 -10.87
C PRO A 68 9.25 -9.96 -10.15
N PHE A 69 10.57 -9.78 -10.03
CA PHE A 69 11.48 -10.67 -9.32
C PHE A 69 12.47 -9.87 -8.47
N PHE A 70 12.81 -10.40 -7.29
CA PHE A 70 13.92 -9.93 -6.47
C PHE A 70 15.18 -10.76 -6.77
N ASN A 71 16.32 -10.24 -6.35
CA ASN A 71 17.61 -10.93 -6.32
C ASN A 71 18.14 -10.88 -4.87
N ALA A 72 18.63 -12.01 -4.36
CA ALA A 72 19.24 -12.10 -3.05
C ALA A 72 20.49 -12.98 -3.12
N THR A 73 21.60 -12.50 -2.57
CA THR A 73 22.84 -13.29 -2.53
C THR A 73 22.78 -14.35 -1.44
N LEU A 74 22.90 -15.63 -1.84
CA LEU A 74 22.90 -16.80 -0.96
C LEU A 74 24.27 -17.03 -0.33
N SER A 75 25.32 -16.97 -1.16
CA SER A 75 26.71 -17.16 -0.71
C SER A 75 27.69 -16.58 -1.70
N GLU A 76 28.86 -16.22 -1.19
CA GLU A 76 30.03 -15.83 -1.97
C GLU A 76 31.20 -16.70 -1.54
N ASP A 77 31.83 -17.38 -2.48
CA ASP A 77 32.96 -18.27 -2.22
C ASP A 77 34.18 -17.90 -3.06
N PHE A 78 35.27 -17.56 -2.39
CA PHE A 78 36.47 -17.05 -3.03
C PHE A 78 37.50 -18.16 -3.25
N HIS A 79 37.72 -18.50 -4.51
CA HIS A 79 38.69 -19.49 -4.96
C HIS A 79 39.68 -18.85 -5.92
N ALA A 80 40.74 -18.21 -5.42
CA ALA A 80 41.71 -17.47 -6.24
C ALA A 80 42.16 -18.27 -7.49
N PRO A 81 42.06 -17.71 -8.72
CA PRO A 81 41.78 -16.30 -9.07
C PRO A 81 40.31 -15.97 -9.31
N THR A 82 39.38 -16.81 -8.88
CA THR A 82 37.94 -16.73 -9.14
C THR A 82 37.08 -16.48 -7.89
N LEU A 83 35.86 -16.01 -8.10
CA LEU A 83 34.84 -15.80 -7.06
C LEU A 83 33.52 -16.40 -7.56
N ASP A 84 32.95 -17.34 -6.81
CA ASP A 84 31.64 -17.89 -7.08
C ASP A 84 30.58 -17.14 -6.26
N VAL A 85 29.63 -16.52 -6.94
CA VAL A 85 28.48 -15.85 -6.31
C VAL A 85 27.22 -16.64 -6.63
N VAL A 86 26.54 -17.10 -5.58
CA VAL A 86 25.28 -17.82 -5.68
C VAL A 86 24.15 -16.85 -5.37
N ASN A 87 23.28 -16.61 -6.35
CA ASN A 87 22.15 -15.70 -6.23
C ASN A 87 20.83 -16.45 -6.33
N LEU A 88 19.89 -16.12 -5.47
CA LEU A 88 18.50 -16.56 -5.55
C LEU A 88 17.66 -15.46 -6.18
N TYR A 89 17.07 -15.80 -7.31
CA TYR A 89 16.05 -15.00 -7.96
C TYR A 89 14.68 -15.57 -7.62
N GLY A 90 13.71 -14.70 -7.32
CA GLY A 90 12.37 -15.21 -7.13
C GLY A 90 11.26 -14.18 -7.00
N SER A 91 10.04 -14.68 -6.91
CA SER A 91 8.84 -13.87 -6.67
C SER A 91 7.69 -14.71 -6.13
N PRO A 92 7.00 -14.25 -5.07
CA PRO A 92 5.74 -14.87 -4.67
C PRO A 92 4.58 -14.47 -5.61
N CYS A 93 4.73 -13.39 -6.38
CA CYS A 93 3.65 -12.74 -7.13
C CYS A 93 3.61 -13.13 -8.62
N SER A 94 4.71 -13.66 -9.17
CA SER A 94 4.87 -13.86 -10.61
C SER A 94 5.77 -15.04 -10.92
N VAL A 95 5.64 -15.58 -12.13
CA VAL A 95 6.47 -16.67 -12.64
C VAL A 95 7.46 -16.13 -13.66
N MET A 96 8.68 -16.67 -13.66
CA MET A 96 9.76 -16.25 -14.55
C MET A 96 9.45 -16.57 -16.01
N THR A 97 9.79 -15.61 -16.87
CA THR A 97 9.73 -15.71 -18.32
C THR A 97 11.14 -15.77 -18.89
N VAL A 98 11.32 -16.59 -19.92
CA VAL A 98 12.60 -16.67 -20.66
C VAL A 98 12.82 -15.39 -21.46
N ASP A 99 13.98 -14.80 -21.28
CA ASP A 99 14.51 -13.71 -22.08
C ASP A 99 15.15 -14.28 -23.35
N GLN A 100 14.51 -14.05 -24.50
CA GLN A 100 14.98 -14.54 -25.79
C GLN A 100 16.32 -13.92 -26.22
N SER A 101 16.76 -12.83 -25.58
CA SER A 101 18.06 -12.23 -25.86
C SER A 101 19.22 -12.95 -25.18
N LYS A 102 18.94 -13.87 -24.25
CA LYS A 102 19.94 -14.62 -23.48
C LYS A 102 19.91 -16.11 -23.85
N PRO A 103 21.05 -16.82 -23.76
CA PRO A 103 21.07 -18.28 -23.91
C PRO A 103 20.10 -18.94 -22.92
N SER A 104 19.44 -20.01 -23.33
CA SER A 104 18.50 -20.76 -22.47
C SER A 104 19.18 -21.39 -21.26
N GLU A 105 20.47 -21.71 -21.39
CA GLU A 105 21.26 -22.38 -20.34
C GLU A 105 21.67 -21.41 -19.22
N ASP A 106 21.71 -20.11 -19.53
CA ASP A 106 22.18 -19.04 -18.66
C ASP A 106 21.02 -18.35 -17.92
N GLN A 107 19.83 -18.94 -17.93
CA GLN A 107 18.65 -18.36 -17.33
C GLN A 107 17.75 -19.42 -16.71
N CYS A 108 16.96 -18.99 -15.74
CA CYS A 108 15.99 -19.84 -15.09
C CYS A 108 14.97 -20.39 -16.09
N PRO A 109 14.59 -21.67 -15.98
CA PRO A 109 13.57 -22.26 -16.83
C PRO A 109 12.25 -21.47 -16.77
N THR A 110 11.46 -21.55 -17.84
CA THR A 110 10.09 -21.02 -17.84
C THR A 110 9.28 -21.63 -16.69
N ASN A 111 8.27 -20.88 -16.23
CA ASN A 111 7.40 -21.34 -15.14
C ASN A 111 8.19 -21.65 -13.85
N THR A 112 9.10 -20.75 -13.47
CA THR A 112 9.86 -20.84 -12.23
C THR A 112 9.48 -19.70 -11.28
N ARG A 113 9.29 -19.99 -9.99
CA ARG A 113 9.07 -18.97 -8.95
C ARG A 113 10.33 -18.61 -8.18
N PHE A 114 11.16 -19.61 -7.88
CA PHE A 114 12.41 -19.43 -7.19
C PHE A 114 13.49 -20.25 -7.90
N CYS A 115 14.62 -19.60 -8.17
CA CYS A 115 15.70 -20.13 -8.99
C CYS A 115 17.04 -19.65 -8.44
N GLU A 116 18.00 -20.54 -8.40
CA GLU A 116 19.39 -20.24 -8.09
C GLU A 116 20.21 -20.11 -9.36
N ILE A 117 21.04 -19.09 -9.42
CA ILE A 117 22.05 -18.91 -10.46
C ILE A 117 23.40 -18.77 -9.77
N THR A 118 24.33 -19.66 -10.11
CA THR A 118 25.73 -19.55 -9.71
C THR A 118 26.51 -18.86 -10.81
N THR A 119 27.19 -17.78 -10.45
CA THR A 119 28.05 -17.02 -11.36
C THR A 119 29.49 -17.12 -10.89
N ASN A 120 30.36 -17.70 -11.71
CA ASN A 120 31.79 -17.66 -11.52
C ASN A 120 32.35 -16.38 -12.13
N TRP A 121 33.02 -15.59 -11.31
CA TRP A 121 33.71 -14.38 -11.72
C TRP A 121 35.19 -14.65 -11.80
N LYS A 122 35.80 -14.29 -12.93
CA LYS A 122 37.26 -14.24 -13.07
C LYS A 122 37.64 -12.83 -13.47
N HIS A 123 38.20 -12.08 -12.52
CA HIS A 123 38.39 -10.63 -12.64
C HIS A 123 37.06 -9.92 -12.92
N THR A 124 36.84 -9.42 -14.14
CA THR A 124 35.60 -8.74 -14.57
C THR A 124 34.69 -9.63 -15.41
N ASP A 125 35.17 -10.80 -15.81
CA ASP A 125 34.43 -11.70 -16.70
C ASP A 125 33.53 -12.60 -15.86
N ALA A 126 32.22 -12.47 -16.06
CA ALA A 126 31.21 -13.29 -15.43
C ALA A 126 30.83 -14.47 -16.33
N ARG A 127 30.72 -15.65 -15.74
CA ARG A 127 30.17 -16.82 -16.41
C ARG A 127 29.17 -17.52 -15.51
N ILE A 128 27.98 -17.77 -16.04
CA ILE A 128 27.00 -18.62 -15.35
C ILE A 128 27.47 -20.07 -15.46
N THR A 129 27.65 -20.70 -14.31
CA THR A 129 28.16 -22.08 -14.21
C THR A 129 27.08 -23.08 -13.87
N ASN A 130 26.02 -22.63 -13.20
CA ASN A 130 24.92 -23.47 -12.77
C ASN A 130 23.63 -22.65 -12.67
N VAL A 131 22.53 -23.24 -13.13
CA VAL A 131 21.19 -22.73 -12.96
C VAL A 131 20.34 -23.85 -12.39
N ARG A 132 19.69 -23.59 -11.25
CA ARG A 132 18.88 -24.59 -10.55
C ARG A 132 17.52 -24.00 -10.20
N GLN A 133 16.47 -24.65 -10.67
CA GLN A 133 15.11 -24.34 -10.23
C GLN A 133 14.89 -24.89 -8.81
N TYR A 134 14.41 -24.05 -7.90
CA TYR A 134 13.99 -24.46 -6.56
C TYR A 134 12.50 -24.66 -6.47
N VAL A 135 11.68 -23.78 -7.05
CA VAL A 135 10.22 -23.85 -6.95
C VAL A 135 9.60 -23.62 -8.31
N ALA A 136 8.74 -24.53 -8.73
CA ALA A 136 7.97 -24.41 -9.96
C ALA A 136 6.86 -23.36 -9.84
N GLY A 137 6.45 -22.76 -10.96
CA GLY A 137 5.46 -21.68 -10.97
C GLY A 137 4.04 -22.14 -10.63
N ASP A 138 3.73 -23.39 -10.92
CA ASP A 138 2.50 -24.09 -10.58
C ASP A 138 2.55 -24.75 -9.18
N ALA A 139 3.67 -24.67 -8.48
CA ALA A 139 3.77 -25.14 -7.11
C ALA A 139 2.84 -24.33 -6.21
N ALA A 140 1.88 -25.02 -5.56
CA ALA A 140 1.01 -24.41 -4.59
C ALA A 140 1.80 -23.91 -3.38
N ILE A 141 1.34 -22.82 -2.77
CA ILE A 141 1.85 -22.36 -1.49
C ILE A 141 1.52 -23.42 -0.45
N ALA A 142 2.55 -24.00 0.15
CA ALA A 142 2.43 -25.10 1.11
C ALA A 142 1.76 -24.63 2.41
N ALA A 143 2.13 -23.43 2.87
CA ALA A 143 1.52 -22.80 4.03
C ALA A 143 1.64 -21.28 3.96
N THR A 144 0.60 -20.60 4.42
CA THR A 144 0.56 -19.15 4.57
C THR A 144 0.18 -18.87 6.01
N THR A 145 1.11 -18.32 6.80
CA THR A 145 0.93 -18.16 8.25
C THR A 145 1.17 -16.70 8.66
N ALA A 146 0.35 -16.21 9.58
CA ALA A 146 0.63 -14.96 10.26
C ALA A 146 1.68 -15.24 11.35
N ILE A 147 2.78 -14.50 11.31
CA ILE A 147 3.83 -14.53 12.35
C ILE A 147 3.64 -13.32 13.27
N SER A 148 4.31 -13.31 14.43
CA SER A 148 4.10 -12.33 15.50
C SER A 148 4.13 -10.87 15.04
N ASP A 149 4.92 -10.60 14.01
CA ASP A 149 5.15 -9.28 13.46
C ASP A 149 5.02 -9.26 11.94
N GLY A 150 4.28 -10.17 11.30
CA GLY A 150 4.18 -10.17 9.84
C GLY A 150 3.53 -11.39 9.20
N ILE A 151 3.99 -11.76 8.02
CA ILE A 151 3.50 -12.90 7.24
C ILE A 151 4.65 -13.82 6.81
N SER A 152 4.41 -15.13 6.87
CA SER A 152 5.30 -16.16 6.36
C SER A 152 4.62 -16.95 5.25
N LEU A 153 5.26 -17.00 4.08
CA LEU A 153 4.86 -17.81 2.93
C LEU A 153 5.83 -18.98 2.77
N SER A 154 5.31 -20.19 2.67
CA SER A 154 6.11 -21.40 2.50
C SER A 154 5.82 -22.07 1.16
N TYR A 155 6.87 -22.42 0.44
CA TYR A 155 6.81 -23.16 -0.82
C TYR A 155 7.50 -24.50 -0.69
N ASN A 156 6.83 -25.54 -1.17
CA ASN A 156 7.47 -26.83 -1.39
C ASN A 156 8.27 -26.74 -2.70
N GLY A 157 9.58 -26.78 -2.57
CA GLY A 157 10.49 -26.82 -3.69
C GLY A 157 10.74 -28.23 -4.20
N LEU A 158 11.53 -28.28 -5.27
CA LEU A 158 12.04 -29.51 -5.85
C LEU A 158 13.06 -30.16 -4.90
N ASN A 159 13.20 -31.48 -4.99
CA ASN A 159 14.16 -32.27 -4.20
C ASN A 159 14.01 -32.10 -2.67
N GLU A 160 12.77 -31.96 -2.18
CA GLU A 160 12.45 -31.77 -0.75
C GLU A 160 13.04 -30.47 -0.15
N THR A 161 13.43 -29.51 -1.00
CA THR A 161 13.84 -28.19 -0.54
C THR A 161 12.62 -27.36 -0.18
N MET A 162 12.66 -26.59 0.89
CA MET A 162 11.58 -25.69 1.31
C MET A 162 12.08 -24.25 1.22
N VAL A 163 11.30 -23.38 0.56
CA VAL A 163 11.60 -21.94 0.51
C VAL A 163 10.59 -21.23 1.40
N ILE A 164 11.08 -20.57 2.44
CA ILE A 164 10.27 -19.86 3.43
C ILE A 164 10.57 -18.37 3.29
N LEU A 165 9.54 -17.58 3.04
CA LEU A 165 9.62 -16.14 2.91
C LEU A 165 8.90 -15.50 4.09
N ASN A 166 9.68 -14.97 5.03
CA ASN A 166 9.21 -14.23 6.20
C ASN A 166 9.29 -12.74 5.91
N ILE A 167 8.16 -12.06 5.96
CA ILE A 167 8.07 -10.61 5.77
C ILE A 167 7.59 -9.99 7.08
N HIS A 168 8.53 -9.37 7.78
CA HIS A 168 8.32 -8.66 9.04
C HIS A 168 7.80 -7.23 8.76
N CYS A 169 6.76 -6.85 9.48
CA CYS A 169 6.12 -5.55 9.45
C CYS A 169 7.01 -4.50 10.09
N LYS A 170 7.61 -3.67 9.24
CA LYS A 170 8.31 -2.45 9.64
C LYS A 170 7.68 -1.26 8.91
N LYS A 171 6.78 -0.55 9.58
CA LYS A 171 6.01 0.57 9.00
C LYS A 171 6.88 1.70 8.44
N GLU A 172 8.09 1.86 8.97
CA GLU A 172 9.04 2.89 8.55
C GLU A 172 9.76 2.54 7.24
N ILE A 173 9.81 1.26 6.87
CA ILE A 173 10.52 0.77 5.68
C ILE A 173 9.50 0.58 4.55
N VAL A 174 9.43 1.60 3.69
CA VAL A 174 8.52 1.62 2.54
C VAL A 174 9.27 1.37 1.22
N ALA A 175 10.60 1.51 1.24
CA ALA A 175 11.44 1.21 0.09
C ALA A 175 11.84 -0.27 0.10
N PRO A 176 11.94 -0.93 -1.08
CA PRO A 176 12.43 -2.29 -1.15
C PRO A 176 13.85 -2.39 -0.60
N SER A 177 14.04 -3.32 0.32
CA SER A 177 15.33 -3.70 0.89
C SER A 177 15.73 -5.09 0.37
N GLU A 178 17.00 -5.48 0.52
CA GLU A 178 17.42 -6.84 0.22
C GLU A 178 17.04 -7.78 1.38
N PRO A 179 16.49 -8.98 1.11
CA PRO A 179 16.16 -9.92 2.18
C PRO A 179 17.42 -10.55 2.77
N ARG A 180 17.39 -10.83 4.07
CA ARG A 180 18.42 -11.62 4.75
C ARG A 180 18.18 -13.10 4.50
N VAL A 181 19.18 -13.79 3.98
CA VAL A 181 19.07 -15.23 3.68
C VAL A 181 19.68 -16.06 4.80
N VAL A 182 18.96 -17.09 5.25
CA VAL A 182 19.44 -18.12 6.16
C VAL A 182 19.20 -19.48 5.50
N ILE A 183 20.26 -20.24 5.29
CA ILE A 183 20.21 -21.57 4.68
C ILE A 183 20.45 -22.61 5.76
N ASP A 184 19.51 -23.54 5.93
CA ASP A 184 19.61 -24.64 6.89
C ASP A 184 19.20 -25.96 6.23
N LEU A 185 20.16 -26.85 6.00
CA LEU A 185 19.98 -28.16 5.38
C LEU A 185 19.19 -28.12 4.06
N LYS A 186 17.88 -28.30 4.13
CA LYS A 186 16.93 -28.32 2.99
C LYS A 186 15.96 -27.13 3.04
N GLN A 187 16.26 -26.09 3.81
CA GLN A 187 15.42 -24.92 3.96
C GLN A 187 16.19 -23.66 3.59
N ILE A 188 15.57 -22.84 2.75
CA ILE A 188 16.06 -21.50 2.40
C ILE A 188 15.06 -20.52 3.01
N GLN A 189 15.50 -19.80 4.04
CA GLN A 189 14.67 -18.81 4.73
C GLN A 189 15.10 -17.41 4.30
N LEU A 190 14.15 -16.65 3.79
CA LEU A 190 14.30 -15.26 3.37
C LEU A 190 13.57 -14.39 4.38
N ASN A 191 14.31 -13.59 5.14
CA ASN A 191 13.76 -12.68 6.14
C ASN A 191 13.81 -11.25 5.61
N TRP A 192 12.66 -10.62 5.51
CA TRP A 192 12.51 -9.31 4.88
C TRP A 192 11.78 -8.35 5.82
N ASP A 193 12.38 -7.21 6.11
CA ASP A 193 11.73 -6.11 6.82
C ASP A 193 11.07 -5.14 5.82
N HIS A 194 9.73 -5.04 5.84
CA HIS A 194 8.99 -4.12 4.95
C HIS A 194 7.59 -3.76 5.48
N ALA A 195 7.09 -2.58 5.13
CA ALA A 195 5.73 -2.14 5.47
C ALA A 195 4.63 -3.01 4.85
N GLY A 196 4.92 -3.66 3.72
CA GLY A 196 4.01 -4.60 3.05
C GLY A 196 3.71 -5.88 3.86
N GLY A 197 4.57 -6.22 4.83
CA GLY A 197 4.31 -7.29 5.80
C GLY A 197 3.27 -6.91 6.86
N CYS A 198 2.83 -5.65 6.92
CA CYS A 198 1.83 -5.21 7.87
C CYS A 198 0.42 -5.56 7.38
N GLY A 199 -0.22 -6.51 8.04
CA GLY A 199 -1.60 -6.90 7.74
C GLY A 199 -2.58 -5.75 7.98
N THR A 200 -3.48 -5.55 7.02
CA THR A 200 -4.61 -4.61 7.11
C THR A 200 -5.88 -5.38 7.40
N SER A 201 -6.68 -4.95 8.38
CA SER A 201 -7.96 -5.60 8.66
C SER A 201 -8.86 -5.55 7.43
N ILE A 202 -9.29 -6.71 6.93
CA ILE A 202 -10.29 -6.78 5.86
C ILE A 202 -11.59 -6.26 6.44
N PRO A 203 -12.20 -5.20 5.88
CA PRO A 203 -13.48 -4.73 6.34
C PRO A 203 -14.52 -5.82 6.03
N THR A 204 -14.86 -6.62 7.03
CA THR A 204 -15.97 -7.56 6.95
C THR A 204 -17.25 -6.75 6.90
N GLY A 205 -17.92 -6.77 5.76
CA GLY A 205 -19.20 -6.10 5.56
C GLY A 205 -20.25 -6.62 6.54
N SER A 206 -20.41 -5.93 7.66
CA SER A 206 -21.64 -5.92 8.46
C SER A 206 -21.70 -4.64 9.30
N SER A 207 -22.80 -3.93 9.14
CA SER A 207 -23.29 -2.72 9.81
C SER A 207 -22.79 -1.35 9.31
N PRO A 208 -23.74 -0.40 9.10
CA PRO A 208 -23.41 0.95 8.71
C PRO A 208 -22.61 1.64 9.83
N GLY A 209 -21.42 2.10 9.48
CA GLY A 209 -20.71 3.22 10.09
C GLY A 209 -20.73 3.31 11.62
N SER A 210 -20.05 2.40 12.31
CA SER A 210 -19.36 2.85 13.52
C SER A 210 -18.02 3.43 13.07
N SER A 211 -18.06 4.71 12.71
CA SER A 211 -16.89 5.54 12.90
C SER A 211 -16.39 5.25 14.30
N SER A 212 -15.18 4.69 14.41
CA SER A 212 -14.44 4.68 15.66
C SER A 212 -14.10 6.14 15.94
N MET A 213 -15.13 6.92 16.33
CA MET A 213 -14.95 8.19 16.97
C MET A 213 -14.21 7.84 18.24
N SER A 214 -12.93 8.20 18.27
CA SER A 214 -12.13 8.20 19.49
C SER A 214 -13.03 8.60 20.64
N THR A 215 -13.23 7.71 21.62
CA THR A 215 -14.21 7.89 22.71
C THR A 215 -14.02 9.26 23.39
N THR A 216 -12.78 9.73 23.42
CA THR A 216 -12.39 11.09 23.80
C THR A 216 -13.05 12.17 22.96
N GLY A 217 -12.99 12.09 21.62
CA GLY A 217 -13.58 13.06 20.70
C GLY A 217 -15.11 13.08 20.74
N PHE A 218 -15.76 11.93 20.92
CA PHE A 218 -17.22 11.86 21.05
C PHE A 218 -17.71 12.51 22.36
N PHE A 219 -17.02 12.25 23.47
CA PHE A 219 -17.32 12.91 24.74
C PHE A 219 -17.24 14.43 24.65
N PHE A 220 -16.16 14.97 24.07
CA PHE A 220 -16.02 16.42 23.89
C PHE A 220 -17.10 16.98 22.97
N THR A 221 -17.47 16.27 21.90
CA THR A 221 -18.56 16.69 21.01
C THR A 221 -19.89 16.84 21.76
N ILE A 222 -20.27 15.86 22.58
CA ILE A 222 -21.49 15.93 23.40
C ILE A 222 -21.40 17.08 24.41
N LEU A 223 -20.26 17.23 25.08
CA LEU A 223 -20.04 18.29 26.06
C LEU A 223 -20.20 19.68 25.43
N PHE A 224 -19.57 19.93 24.28
CA PHE A 224 -19.71 21.20 23.56
C PHE A 224 -21.14 21.41 23.06
N ALA A 225 -21.79 20.39 22.50
CA ALA A 225 -23.18 20.50 22.07
C ALA A 225 -24.13 20.87 23.22
N GLY A 226 -23.95 20.26 24.40
CA GLY A 226 -24.68 20.59 25.61
C GLY A 226 -24.42 22.02 26.10
N LEU A 227 -23.15 22.46 26.07
CA LEU A 227 -22.75 23.82 26.41
C LEU A 227 -23.41 24.86 25.47
N PHE A 228 -23.38 24.62 24.16
CA PHE A 228 -24.05 25.47 23.18
C PHE A 228 -25.56 25.53 23.41
N GLY A 229 -26.21 24.38 23.64
CA GLY A 229 -27.63 24.32 23.96
C GLY A 229 -27.98 25.12 25.22
N TYR A 230 -27.18 24.99 26.28
CA TYR A 230 -27.31 25.76 27.51
C TYR A 230 -27.24 27.27 27.25
N PHE A 231 -26.26 27.73 26.46
CA PHE A 231 -26.12 29.16 26.13
C PHE A 231 -27.31 29.69 25.32
N ILE A 232 -27.76 28.97 24.29
CA ILE A 232 -28.88 29.40 23.44
C ILE A 232 -30.17 29.49 24.26
N ILE A 233 -30.49 28.45 25.05
CA ILE A 233 -31.71 28.41 25.86
C ILE A 233 -31.66 29.50 26.95
N GLY A 234 -30.52 29.65 27.62
CA GLY A 234 -30.35 30.66 28.66
C GLY A 234 -30.46 32.09 28.13
N MET A 235 -29.84 32.39 26.98
CA MET A 235 -29.99 33.69 26.33
C MET A 235 -31.44 33.94 25.90
N ALA A 236 -32.12 32.95 25.32
CA ALA A 236 -33.52 33.07 24.94
C ALA A 236 -34.43 33.32 26.16
N TYR A 237 -34.19 32.64 27.29
CA TYR A 237 -34.93 32.86 28.54
C TYR A 237 -34.69 34.28 29.10
N ASN A 238 -33.44 34.72 29.20
CA ASN A 238 -33.09 36.06 29.68
C ASN A 238 -33.68 37.16 28.78
N TYR A 239 -33.67 36.97 27.46
CA TYR A 239 -34.24 37.91 26.50
C TYR A 239 -35.78 37.95 26.56
N SER A 240 -36.43 36.78 26.59
CA SER A 240 -37.88 36.70 26.48
C SER A 240 -38.60 36.98 27.80
N VAL A 241 -38.08 36.47 28.92
CA VAL A 241 -38.70 36.54 30.25
C VAL A 241 -38.16 37.73 31.04
N LEU A 242 -36.84 37.86 31.15
CA LEU A 242 -36.21 38.91 31.96
C LEU A 242 -36.06 40.24 31.22
N LYS A 243 -36.31 40.26 29.89
CA LYS A 243 -36.18 41.44 29.01
C LYS A 243 -34.78 42.07 29.04
N ILE A 244 -33.76 41.28 29.36
CA ILE A 244 -32.37 41.70 29.33
C ILE A 244 -31.85 41.46 27.90
N SER A 245 -31.51 42.53 27.20
CA SER A 245 -31.01 42.48 25.81
C SER A 245 -29.54 42.89 25.66
N ASN A 246 -28.91 43.37 26.73
CA ASN A 246 -27.56 43.91 26.67
C ASN A 246 -26.53 42.80 26.92
N PHE A 247 -25.50 42.76 26.08
CA PHE A 247 -24.31 41.93 26.30
C PHE A 247 -23.34 42.67 27.25
N PRO A 248 -22.74 42.03 28.25
CA PRO A 248 -22.65 40.58 28.48
C PRO A 248 -23.75 39.96 29.37
N ASP A 249 -24.63 40.77 29.96
CA ASP A 249 -25.63 40.34 30.96
C ASP A 249 -26.68 39.34 30.43
N ILE A 250 -26.82 39.24 29.11
CA ILE A 250 -27.68 38.24 28.45
C ILE A 250 -27.20 36.79 28.67
N LEU A 251 -25.91 36.59 28.96
CA LEU A 251 -25.34 35.25 29.14
C LEU A 251 -25.82 34.61 30.45
N PRO A 252 -26.31 33.36 30.41
CA PRO A 252 -26.74 32.67 31.62
C PRO A 252 -25.58 32.47 32.58
N HIS A 253 -25.75 32.95 33.83
CA HIS A 253 -24.75 32.86 34.90
C HIS A 253 -23.39 33.45 34.50
N HIS A 254 -23.38 34.63 33.87
CA HIS A 254 -22.16 35.33 33.44
C HIS A 254 -21.06 35.39 34.53
N GLU A 255 -21.42 35.68 35.78
CA GLU A 255 -20.49 35.72 36.92
C GLU A 255 -19.74 34.39 37.16
N LEU A 256 -20.38 33.25 36.85
CA LEU A 256 -19.74 31.94 36.93
C LEU A 256 -18.65 31.81 35.85
N TRP A 257 -18.95 32.26 34.62
CA TRP A 257 -18.05 32.15 33.48
C TRP A 257 -16.86 33.09 33.58
N THR A 258 -17.06 34.31 34.07
CA THR A 258 -15.97 35.25 34.34
C THR A 258 -15.05 34.71 35.43
N ALA A 259 -15.61 34.22 36.54
CA ALA A 259 -14.84 33.59 37.61
C ALA A 259 -14.08 32.35 37.10
N LEU A 260 -14.72 31.50 36.29
CA LEU A 260 -14.07 30.31 35.73
C LEU A 260 -12.91 30.69 34.79
N ALA A 261 -13.10 31.69 33.93
CA ALA A 261 -12.07 32.16 33.00
C ALA A 261 -10.85 32.71 33.75
N LEU A 262 -11.07 33.53 34.77
CA LEU A 262 -10.00 34.09 35.60
C LEU A 262 -9.22 32.99 36.32
N ASN A 263 -9.90 32.06 36.99
CA ASN A 263 -9.26 30.92 37.66
C ASN A 263 -8.46 30.04 36.69
N THR A 264 -8.94 29.87 35.46
CA THR A 264 -8.26 29.07 34.43
C THR A 264 -7.00 29.77 33.94
N MET A 265 -7.04 31.10 33.74
CA MET A 265 -5.87 31.89 33.36
C MET A 265 -4.80 31.87 34.45
N ASP A 266 -5.20 31.99 35.72
CA ASP A 266 -4.27 31.91 36.85
C ASP A 266 -3.61 30.54 36.96
N PHE A 267 -4.36 29.46 36.71
CA PHE A 267 -3.82 28.11 36.63
C PHE A 267 -2.78 27.97 35.51
N PHE A 268 -3.09 28.46 34.30
CA PHE A 268 -2.14 28.42 33.19
C PHE A 268 -0.93 29.33 33.41
N ALA A 269 -1.10 30.49 34.05
CA ALA A 269 -0.02 31.38 34.43
C ALA A 269 0.91 30.72 35.46
N PHE A 270 0.35 30.04 36.47
CA PHE A 270 1.10 29.21 37.41
C PHE A 270 1.84 28.07 36.71
N LEU A 271 1.18 27.35 35.80
CA LEU A 271 1.77 26.25 35.05
C LEU A 271 2.92 26.74 34.16
N ARG A 272 2.72 27.87 33.47
CA ARG A 272 3.75 28.51 32.65
C ARG A 272 4.93 28.93 33.50
N ASN A 273 4.70 29.61 34.63
CA ASN A 273 5.76 30.05 35.54
C ASN A 273 6.53 28.88 36.16
N LYS A 274 5.87 27.74 36.40
CA LYS A 274 6.52 26.50 36.87
C LYS A 274 7.36 25.85 35.77
N LEU A 275 6.93 25.93 34.50
CA LEU A 275 7.67 25.41 33.35
C LEU A 275 8.81 26.34 32.91
N THR A 276 8.68 27.66 33.05
CA THR A 276 9.70 28.66 32.67
C THR A 276 10.64 29.04 33.81
N GLY A 277 10.28 28.77 35.08
CA GLY A 277 11.06 29.14 36.26
C GLY A 277 12.21 28.20 36.67
N SER A 278 12.48 27.12 35.92
CA SER A 278 13.51 26.13 36.29
C SER A 278 14.91 26.37 35.69
N PHE A 279 15.23 27.60 35.24
CA PHE A 279 16.57 27.97 34.75
C PHE A 279 17.11 29.32 35.30
N GLY A 280 16.54 29.85 36.39
CA GLY A 280 17.08 31.03 37.08
C GLY A 280 18.16 30.67 38.08
N GLY A 281 19.42 30.55 37.60
CA GLY A 281 20.59 30.26 38.42
C GLY A 281 20.84 31.28 39.53
N ASN A 282 21.24 30.74 40.69
CA ASN A 282 21.76 31.44 41.86
C ASN A 282 22.84 32.46 41.49
N ASN A 283 22.60 33.75 41.78
CA ASN A 283 23.66 34.73 42.00
C ASN A 283 23.67 35.08 43.50
N TYR A 284 24.58 34.44 44.24
CA TYR A 284 25.01 34.94 45.54
C TYR A 284 26.01 36.07 45.30
N VAL A 285 25.64 37.30 45.67
CA VAL A 285 26.58 38.42 45.76
C VAL A 285 27.20 38.37 47.15
N SER A 286 28.49 38.03 47.21
CA SER A 286 29.34 38.22 48.37
C SER A 286 29.94 39.63 48.33
N LEU A 287 29.59 40.46 49.32
CA LEU A 287 30.39 41.58 49.83
C LEU A 287 30.15 41.71 51.33
#